data_AF-A0A3C1VIR7-F1
#
_entry.id   AF-A0A3C1VIR7-F1
#
_cell.length_a   1.000
_cell.length_b   1.000
_cell.length_c   1.000
_cell.angle_alpha   90.00
_cell.angle_beta   90.00
_cell.angle_gamma   90.00
#
_symmetry.space_group_name_H-M   'P 1'
#
loop_
_entity.id
_entity.type
_entity.pdbx_description
1 polymer ?
#
loop_
_entity_poly.entity_id
_entity_poly.type
_entity_poly.pdbx_seq_one_letter_code
_entity_poly.pdbx_strand_id
1 'polypeptide(L)'
;MKISAITKLSRKASDSLVLAYFAKEKFSSHLFFKLLKNSEKRLVEQYFKNNNFSAKQNEVKVLPRVGQGKILLVGLGERAKWNLRRAVLVARQIVVVAKAEKILQLSLPFDNFVVVGVTDERLGQTVAENAVMANYEFTQYRTKPEKVFSVSSINFFTLAKSYQAVQKGTEVGLIMGEQVNLARDLGNIPGGEMTPKLLAEKARQAGKQNKFKVRILGVAEMKRLKMGAILGVAKGSAEQPRFIIMEYNGGKKSQRPLVFVGKGVTFDTGGLNLKPGKNMNDMHLDMLGGAAVIAALSAIAKLKLPANVVGLVPAVENMPGNAGYRPGDLLRSMSGKTIEIQNTDAEGRVILADALTYAERFNPEVVLDIATLTGACMVALGLQASGLMTTSSSLQAELMAVGESSGDYVWPLPMWEEYEDEVKGTFGDVQNDGKNSPYGGAIAGAMFLKQFVGKALWAHLDIAGPMKTFDGQFLAKGASGVGVRLLVEFARKKFDK
;
A
#
# COMPACT_ATOMS: atom_id res chain seq x y z
N MET A 1 -18.85 -2.44 2.06
CA MET A 1 -19.10 -3.89 1.94
C MET A 1 -19.08 -4.49 3.33
N LYS A 2 -19.94 -5.46 3.64
CA LYS A 2 -19.87 -6.27 4.87
C LYS A 2 -19.25 -7.63 4.57
N ILE A 3 -18.35 -8.12 5.41
CA ILE A 3 -17.84 -9.49 5.30
C ILE A 3 -17.98 -10.15 6.67
N SER A 4 -18.49 -11.38 6.70
CA SER A 4 -18.72 -12.12 7.95
C SER A 4 -18.48 -13.61 7.76
N ALA A 5 -17.94 -14.26 8.78
CA ALA A 5 -17.89 -15.71 8.84
C ALA A 5 -19.28 -16.27 9.17
N ILE A 6 -19.62 -17.43 8.61
CA ILE A 6 -20.86 -18.17 8.91
C ILE A 6 -20.59 -19.66 8.99
N THR A 7 -21.35 -20.38 9.82
CA THR A 7 -21.29 -21.85 9.94
C THR A 7 -22.50 -22.56 9.34
N LYS A 8 -23.51 -21.79 8.94
CA LYS A 8 -24.74 -22.28 8.31
C LYS A 8 -25.03 -21.46 7.07
N LEU A 9 -25.15 -22.14 5.92
CA LEU A 9 -25.57 -21.49 4.68
C LEU A 9 -27.08 -21.27 4.67
N SER A 10 -27.46 -20.04 4.34
CA SER A 10 -28.83 -19.74 3.92
C SER A 10 -29.15 -20.53 2.64
N ARG A 11 -30.31 -21.21 2.63
CA ARG A 11 -30.86 -21.85 1.42
C ARG A 11 -31.69 -20.87 0.58
N LYS A 12 -31.67 -19.57 0.89
CA LYS A 12 -32.46 -18.59 0.15
C LYS A 12 -31.99 -18.53 -1.31
N ALA A 13 -32.97 -18.51 -2.20
CA ALA A 13 -32.80 -18.45 -3.65
C ALA A 13 -32.18 -17.12 -4.15
N SER A 14 -32.13 -16.10 -3.29
CA SER A 14 -31.51 -14.79 -3.54
C SER A 14 -29.99 -14.81 -3.46
N ASP A 15 -29.39 -15.80 -2.78
CA ASP A 15 -27.97 -15.76 -2.44
C ASP A 15 -27.15 -16.35 -3.59
N SER A 16 -26.16 -15.61 -4.07
CA SER A 16 -25.20 -16.16 -5.03
C SER A 16 -24.18 -17.06 -4.33
N LEU A 17 -23.82 -18.18 -4.96
CA LEU A 17 -22.89 -19.16 -4.40
C LEU A 17 -21.63 -19.22 -5.23
N VAL A 18 -20.48 -19.14 -4.57
CA VAL A 18 -19.19 -19.47 -5.18
C VAL A 18 -18.93 -20.95 -4.98
N LEU A 19 -18.71 -21.68 -6.07
CA LEU A 19 -18.24 -23.06 -6.04
C LEU A 19 -16.81 -23.05 -6.57
N ALA A 20 -15.85 -23.15 -5.65
CA ALA A 20 -14.42 -23.06 -5.95
C ALA A 20 -13.79 -24.45 -5.99
N TYR A 21 -13.21 -24.81 -7.12
CA TYR A 21 -12.72 -26.17 -7.39
C TYR A 21 -11.23 -26.17 -7.72
N PHE A 22 -10.50 -27.17 -7.22
CA PHE A 22 -9.20 -27.49 -7.79
C PHE A 22 -9.34 -28.31 -9.07
N ALA A 23 -8.34 -28.23 -9.94
CA ALA A 23 -8.27 -29.05 -11.15
C ALA A 23 -8.37 -30.54 -10.78
N LYS A 24 -9.18 -31.29 -11.56
CA LYS A 24 -9.48 -32.72 -11.37
C LYS A 24 -10.28 -33.06 -10.10
N GLU A 25 -10.73 -32.07 -9.32
CA GLU A 25 -11.64 -32.32 -8.21
C GLU A 25 -13.02 -32.77 -8.72
N LYS A 26 -13.62 -33.78 -8.07
CA LYS A 26 -14.96 -34.24 -8.44
C LYS A 26 -15.97 -33.16 -8.08
N PHE A 27 -16.75 -32.66 -9.04
CA PHE A 27 -17.72 -31.59 -8.77
C PHE A 27 -18.69 -31.91 -7.61
N SER A 28 -19.01 -33.20 -7.42
CA SER A 28 -19.92 -33.72 -6.40
C SER A 28 -19.37 -33.72 -4.98
N SER A 29 -18.05 -33.59 -4.78
CA SER A 29 -17.47 -33.49 -3.43
C SER A 29 -17.68 -32.13 -2.78
N HIS A 30 -17.90 -31.07 -3.58
CA HIS A 30 -18.00 -29.71 -3.09
C HIS A 30 -19.25 -29.49 -2.23
N LEU A 31 -19.07 -28.88 -1.06
CA LEU A 31 -20.14 -28.70 -0.08
C LEU A 31 -21.35 -27.95 -0.65
N PHE A 32 -21.10 -26.83 -1.35
CA PHE A 32 -22.19 -26.03 -1.90
C PHE A 32 -22.92 -26.72 -3.05
N PHE A 33 -22.25 -27.64 -3.78
CA PHE A 33 -22.92 -28.43 -4.82
C PHE A 33 -24.04 -29.29 -4.22
N LYS A 34 -23.83 -29.85 -3.02
CA LYS A 34 -24.85 -30.65 -2.32
C LYS A 34 -26.11 -29.84 -1.98
N LEU A 35 -25.97 -28.52 -1.79
CA LEU A 35 -27.04 -27.58 -1.45
C LEU A 35 -27.82 -27.07 -2.68
N LEU A 36 -27.32 -27.32 -3.89
CA LEU A 36 -28.01 -26.93 -5.12
C LEU A 36 -29.28 -27.75 -5.35
N LYS A 37 -30.26 -27.15 -6.02
CA LYS A 37 -31.45 -27.87 -6.52
C LYS A 37 -31.04 -28.83 -7.65
N ASN A 38 -31.86 -29.84 -7.93
CA ASN A 38 -31.55 -30.85 -8.94
C ASN A 38 -31.31 -30.26 -10.34
N SER A 39 -32.05 -29.22 -10.74
CA SER A 39 -31.83 -28.51 -12.01
C SER A 39 -30.46 -27.81 -12.06
N GLU A 40 -30.08 -27.13 -10.97
CA GLU A 40 -28.78 -26.46 -10.82
C GLU A 40 -27.62 -27.46 -10.80
N LYS A 41 -27.79 -28.60 -10.11
CA LYS A 41 -26.80 -29.70 -10.10
C LYS A 41 -26.53 -30.22 -11.51
N ARG A 42 -27.59 -30.51 -12.27
CA ARG A 42 -27.47 -30.96 -13.67
C ARG A 42 -26.74 -29.95 -14.55
N LEU A 43 -27.00 -28.65 -14.34
CA LEU A 43 -26.29 -27.60 -15.08
C LEU A 43 -24.80 -27.56 -14.76
N VAL A 44 -24.42 -27.59 -13.48
CA VAL A 44 -23.01 -27.66 -13.08
C VAL A 44 -22.36 -28.92 -13.64
N GLU A 45 -23.02 -30.07 -13.55
CA GLU A 45 -22.55 -31.34 -14.13
C GLU A 45 -22.28 -31.25 -15.63
N GLN A 46 -23.18 -30.62 -16.40
CA GLN A 46 -23.00 -30.42 -17.84
C GLN A 46 -21.78 -29.56 -18.15
N TYR A 47 -21.52 -28.51 -17.36
CA TYR A 47 -20.34 -27.66 -17.57
C TYR A 47 -19.03 -28.44 -17.41
N PHE A 48 -18.94 -29.31 -16.41
CA PHE A 48 -17.79 -30.19 -16.24
C PHE A 48 -17.70 -31.26 -17.34
N LYS A 49 -18.81 -31.96 -17.66
CA LYS A 49 -18.82 -33.06 -18.65
C LYS A 49 -18.52 -32.58 -20.07
N ASN A 50 -18.97 -31.38 -20.43
CA ASN A 50 -18.75 -30.81 -21.75
C ASN A 50 -17.41 -30.07 -21.86
N ASN A 51 -16.54 -30.12 -20.84
CA ASN A 51 -15.29 -29.36 -20.75
C ASN A 51 -15.47 -27.83 -20.86
N ASN A 52 -16.67 -27.32 -20.58
CA ASN A 52 -16.94 -25.87 -20.49
C ASN A 52 -16.41 -25.24 -19.21
N PHE A 53 -16.04 -26.06 -18.22
CA PHE A 53 -15.32 -25.67 -17.02
C PHE A 53 -14.39 -26.79 -16.59
N SER A 54 -13.10 -26.49 -16.39
CA SER A 54 -12.06 -27.47 -16.05
C SER A 54 -11.32 -27.16 -14.74
N ALA A 55 -11.79 -26.13 -14.02
CA ALA A 55 -11.18 -25.61 -12.80
C ALA A 55 -9.71 -25.15 -12.99
N LYS A 56 -9.37 -24.65 -14.19
CA LYS A 56 -8.06 -24.03 -14.46
C LYS A 56 -7.90 -22.75 -13.66
N GLN A 57 -6.67 -22.37 -13.37
CA GLN A 57 -6.39 -21.10 -12.69
C GLN A 57 -6.99 -19.93 -13.49
N ASN A 58 -7.63 -18.99 -12.79
CA ASN A 58 -8.32 -17.82 -13.35
C ASN A 58 -9.56 -18.15 -14.20
N GLU A 59 -10.00 -19.41 -14.27
CA GLU A 59 -11.22 -19.79 -14.96
C GLU A 59 -12.44 -19.47 -14.09
N VAL A 60 -13.34 -18.61 -14.58
CA VAL A 60 -14.61 -18.32 -13.91
C VAL A 60 -15.76 -18.48 -14.87
N LYS A 61 -16.83 -19.16 -14.45
CA LYS A 61 -18.09 -19.28 -15.18
C LYS A 61 -19.25 -18.88 -14.28
N VAL A 62 -20.21 -18.16 -14.86
CA VAL A 62 -21.38 -17.64 -14.14
C VAL A 62 -22.60 -18.36 -14.69
N LEU A 63 -23.34 -19.02 -13.80
CA LEU A 63 -24.52 -19.81 -14.14
C LEU A 63 -25.76 -19.23 -13.46
N PRO A 64 -26.95 -19.37 -14.07
CA PRO A 64 -28.21 -19.02 -13.41
C PRO A 64 -28.46 -19.93 -12.19
N ARG A 65 -29.09 -19.36 -11.16
CA ARG A 65 -29.65 -20.08 -10.02
C ARG A 65 -31.17 -19.95 -10.02
N VAL A 66 -31.91 -20.92 -9.49
CA VAL A 66 -33.37 -20.79 -9.34
C VAL A 66 -33.65 -19.68 -8.33
N GLY A 67 -34.18 -18.55 -8.79
CA GLY A 67 -34.35 -17.32 -8.01
C GLY A 67 -33.67 -16.13 -8.68
N GLN A 68 -33.15 -15.20 -7.88
CA GLN A 68 -32.39 -14.02 -8.35
C GLN A 68 -30.87 -14.14 -8.12
N GLY A 69 -30.41 -15.20 -7.43
CA GLY A 69 -28.98 -15.45 -7.23
C GLY A 69 -28.28 -16.03 -8.48
N LYS A 70 -26.95 -16.13 -8.41
CA LYS A 70 -26.09 -16.75 -9.45
C LYS A 70 -25.16 -17.81 -8.83
N ILE A 71 -24.67 -18.73 -9.65
CA ILE A 71 -23.62 -19.68 -9.27
C ILE A 71 -22.32 -19.28 -9.97
N LEU A 72 -21.26 -19.05 -9.21
CA LEU A 72 -19.93 -18.73 -9.71
C LEU A 72 -19.06 -19.98 -9.60
N LEU A 73 -18.79 -20.65 -10.72
CA LEU A 73 -17.77 -21.69 -10.78
C LEU A 73 -16.39 -21.02 -10.87
N VAL A 74 -15.50 -21.30 -9.93
CA VAL A 74 -14.18 -20.67 -9.83
C VAL A 74 -13.09 -21.73 -9.82
N GLY A 75 -12.15 -21.64 -10.76
CA GLY A 75 -11.03 -22.54 -10.86
C GLY A 75 -9.84 -22.09 -10.02
N LEU A 76 -9.46 -22.92 -9.05
CA LEU A 76 -8.30 -22.74 -8.17
C LEU A 76 -7.00 -23.28 -8.80
N GLY A 77 -7.10 -23.97 -9.94
CA GLY A 77 -5.98 -24.59 -10.63
C GLY A 77 -5.47 -25.85 -9.94
N GLU A 78 -4.22 -26.22 -10.19
CA GLU A 78 -3.59 -27.38 -9.56
C GLU A 78 -3.35 -27.15 -8.06
N ARG A 79 -3.80 -28.09 -7.22
CA ARG A 79 -3.64 -28.02 -5.77
C ARG A 79 -2.18 -27.93 -5.33
N ALA A 80 -1.27 -28.62 -6.01
CA ALA A 80 0.16 -28.60 -5.70
C ALA A 80 0.82 -27.22 -5.87
N LYS A 81 0.21 -26.33 -6.68
CA LYS A 81 0.71 -24.98 -6.92
C LYS A 81 -0.07 -23.92 -6.11
N TRP A 82 -1.02 -24.34 -5.26
CA TRP A 82 -1.82 -23.43 -4.44
C TRP A 82 -0.96 -22.76 -3.37
N ASN A 83 -1.10 -21.44 -3.25
CA ASN A 83 -0.36 -20.64 -2.28
C ASN A 83 -1.14 -19.37 -1.93
N LEU A 84 -0.63 -18.59 -0.98
CA LEU A 84 -1.27 -17.37 -0.51
C LEU A 84 -1.51 -16.35 -1.64
N ARG A 85 -0.56 -16.22 -2.58
CA ARG A 85 -0.69 -15.31 -3.72
C ARG A 85 -1.87 -15.70 -4.62
N ARG A 86 -2.09 -16.99 -4.85
CA ARG A 86 -3.26 -17.46 -5.62
C ARG A 86 -4.57 -17.23 -4.87
N ALA A 87 -4.59 -17.44 -3.54
CA ALA A 87 -5.75 -17.10 -2.72
C ALA A 87 -6.12 -15.61 -2.84
N VAL A 88 -5.12 -14.73 -2.79
CA VAL A 88 -5.27 -13.27 -3.01
C VAL A 88 -5.90 -12.98 -4.37
N LEU A 89 -5.34 -13.51 -5.46
CA LEU A 89 -5.83 -13.22 -6.81
C LEU A 89 -7.25 -13.75 -7.04
N VAL A 90 -7.55 -14.96 -6.55
CA VAL A 90 -8.89 -15.55 -6.65
C VAL A 90 -9.92 -14.73 -5.86
N ALA A 91 -9.58 -14.29 -4.63
CA ALA A 91 -10.47 -13.45 -3.84
C ALA A 91 -10.85 -12.16 -4.58
N ARG A 92 -9.87 -11.50 -5.22
CA ARG A 92 -10.10 -10.31 -6.03
C ARG A 92 -10.92 -10.61 -7.28
N GLN A 93 -10.57 -11.67 -8.01
CA GLN A 93 -11.27 -12.08 -9.23
C GLN A 93 -12.76 -12.35 -8.98
N ILE A 94 -13.10 -13.01 -7.86
CA ILE A 94 -14.49 -13.26 -7.46
C ILE A 94 -15.26 -11.96 -7.32
N VAL A 95 -14.68 -10.94 -6.69
CA VAL A 95 -15.34 -9.63 -6.52
C VAL A 95 -15.48 -8.89 -7.85
N VAL A 96 -14.45 -8.92 -8.71
CA VAL A 96 -14.52 -8.31 -10.04
C VAL A 96 -15.64 -8.94 -10.88
N VAL A 97 -15.72 -10.27 -10.91
CA VAL A 97 -16.80 -10.99 -11.62
C VAL A 97 -18.15 -10.68 -10.99
N ALA A 98 -18.26 -10.67 -9.66
CA ALA A 98 -19.50 -10.32 -8.98
C ALA A 98 -19.99 -8.90 -9.33
N LYS A 99 -19.07 -7.94 -9.51
CA LYS A 99 -19.42 -6.58 -9.94
C LYS A 99 -19.92 -6.54 -11.38
N ALA A 100 -19.22 -7.20 -12.31
CA ALA A 100 -19.64 -7.30 -13.70
C ALA A 100 -21.03 -7.95 -13.83
N GLU A 101 -21.32 -8.94 -12.99
CA GLU A 101 -22.57 -9.69 -12.97
C GLU A 101 -23.67 -9.05 -12.10
N LYS A 102 -23.43 -7.89 -11.51
CA LYS A 102 -24.36 -7.17 -10.62
C LYS A 102 -24.85 -8.02 -9.43
N ILE A 103 -23.95 -8.80 -8.83
CA ILE A 103 -24.22 -9.65 -7.66
C ILE A 103 -24.01 -8.87 -6.37
N LEU A 104 -25.11 -8.59 -5.64
CA LEU A 104 -25.04 -7.80 -4.41
C LEU A 104 -24.46 -8.57 -3.23
N GLN A 105 -24.73 -9.88 -3.18
CA GLN A 105 -24.37 -10.75 -2.07
C GLN A 105 -23.90 -12.09 -2.58
N LEU A 106 -22.79 -12.60 -2.05
CA LEU A 106 -22.30 -13.95 -2.34
C LEU A 106 -21.84 -14.67 -1.08
N SER A 107 -21.95 -16.00 -1.09
CA SER A 107 -21.33 -16.88 -0.11
C SER A 107 -20.15 -17.61 -0.74
N LEU A 108 -19.02 -17.64 -0.03
CA LEU A 108 -17.77 -18.24 -0.46
C LEU A 108 -17.40 -19.40 0.49
N PRO A 109 -16.96 -20.56 -0.02
CA PRO A 109 -16.53 -21.67 0.80
C PRO A 109 -15.09 -21.41 1.27
N PHE A 110 -14.93 -20.78 2.43
CA PHE A 110 -13.63 -20.34 2.94
C PHE A 110 -12.63 -21.49 3.05
N ASP A 111 -13.11 -22.67 3.44
CA ASP A 111 -12.26 -23.84 3.65
C ASP A 111 -11.59 -24.34 2.34
N ASN A 112 -12.12 -23.97 1.17
CA ASN A 112 -11.47 -24.26 -0.12
C ASN A 112 -10.23 -23.40 -0.38
N PHE A 113 -10.04 -22.30 0.38
CA PHE A 113 -8.95 -21.35 0.21
C PHE A 113 -7.76 -21.65 1.14
N VAL A 114 -7.87 -22.65 2.03
CA VAL A 114 -6.83 -22.99 3.01
C VAL A 114 -5.47 -23.18 2.34
N VAL A 115 -4.45 -22.52 2.91
CA VAL A 115 -3.06 -22.58 2.46
C VAL A 115 -2.23 -23.21 3.58
N VAL A 116 -1.41 -24.21 3.23
CA VAL A 116 -0.51 -24.87 4.20
C VAL A 116 0.42 -23.84 4.84
N GLY A 117 0.53 -23.88 6.17
CA GLY A 117 1.38 -22.97 6.94
C GLY A 117 0.77 -21.58 7.21
N VAL A 118 -0.47 -21.32 6.77
CA VAL A 118 -1.19 -20.07 7.06
C VAL A 118 -2.36 -20.38 8.00
N THR A 119 -2.48 -19.63 9.09
CA THR A 119 -3.59 -19.79 10.05
C THR A 119 -4.90 -19.33 9.44
N ASP A 120 -6.02 -19.89 9.91
CA ASP A 120 -7.37 -19.50 9.48
C ASP A 120 -7.65 -18.00 9.72
N GLU A 121 -7.12 -17.44 10.81
CA GLU A 121 -7.20 -15.99 11.09
C GLU A 121 -6.44 -15.18 10.04
N ARG A 122 -5.20 -15.55 9.71
CA ARG A 122 -4.41 -14.80 8.72
C ARG A 122 -5.00 -14.94 7.31
N LEU A 123 -5.51 -16.12 6.97
CA LEU A 123 -6.19 -16.34 5.70
C LEU A 123 -7.50 -15.55 5.63
N GLY A 124 -8.28 -15.52 6.72
CA GLY A 124 -9.49 -14.70 6.87
C GLY A 124 -9.20 -13.22 6.61
N GLN A 125 -8.15 -12.70 7.23
CA GLN A 125 -7.65 -11.34 6.99
C GLN A 125 -7.30 -11.14 5.52
N THR A 126 -6.47 -12.03 4.95
CA THR A 126 -5.96 -11.88 3.59
C THR A 126 -7.09 -11.89 2.56
N VAL A 127 -8.04 -12.82 2.66
CA VAL A 127 -9.15 -12.94 1.71
C VAL A 127 -10.11 -11.74 1.85
N ALA A 128 -10.45 -11.33 3.08
CA ALA A 128 -11.33 -10.19 3.32
C ALA A 128 -10.73 -8.86 2.84
N GLU A 129 -9.46 -8.60 3.19
CA GLU A 129 -8.71 -7.42 2.75
C GLU A 129 -8.73 -7.29 1.22
N ASN A 130 -8.40 -8.39 0.53
CA ASN A 130 -8.29 -8.37 -0.92
C ASN A 130 -9.66 -8.31 -1.62
N ALA A 131 -10.72 -8.83 -0.99
CA ALA A 131 -12.08 -8.62 -1.46
C ALA A 131 -12.49 -7.13 -1.37
N VAL A 132 -12.15 -6.45 -0.27
CA VAL A 132 -12.39 -5.01 -0.11
C VAL A 132 -11.60 -4.19 -1.12
N MET A 133 -10.33 -4.52 -1.35
CA MET A 133 -9.49 -3.84 -2.34
C MET A 133 -10.01 -3.99 -3.78
N ALA A 134 -10.56 -5.16 -4.13
CA ALA A 134 -11.15 -5.41 -5.46
C ALA A 134 -12.54 -4.77 -5.64
N ASN A 135 -13.26 -4.50 -4.55
CA ASN A 135 -14.55 -3.84 -4.62
C ASN A 135 -14.45 -2.32 -4.87
N TYR A 136 -13.29 -1.74 -4.57
CA TYR A 136 -12.97 -0.32 -4.77
C TYR A 136 -13.10 0.12 -6.24
N GLU A 137 -13.53 1.36 -6.42
CA GLU A 137 -13.48 2.12 -7.68
C GLU A 137 -13.24 3.59 -7.35
N PHE A 138 -12.47 4.27 -8.19
CA PHE A 138 -12.27 5.71 -8.07
C PHE A 138 -13.06 6.43 -9.16
N THR A 139 -14.22 6.98 -8.80
CA THR A 139 -15.16 7.61 -9.75
C THR A 139 -15.53 9.04 -9.40
N GLN A 140 -14.82 9.67 -8.45
CA GLN A 140 -15.14 11.00 -7.92
C GLN A 140 -15.31 12.08 -9.01
N TYR A 141 -14.53 12.01 -10.09
CA TYR A 141 -14.53 13.01 -11.16
C TYR A 141 -15.40 12.69 -12.37
N ARG A 142 -16.15 11.57 -12.36
CA ARG A 142 -17.08 11.25 -13.46
C ARG A 142 -18.35 12.07 -13.29
N THR A 143 -18.73 12.87 -14.30
CA THR A 143 -19.96 13.70 -14.29
C THR A 143 -21.25 12.88 -14.32
N LYS A 144 -21.22 11.76 -15.04
CA LYS A 144 -22.23 10.69 -14.99
C LYS A 144 -21.52 9.41 -14.57
N PRO A 145 -21.26 9.19 -13.28
CA PRO A 145 -20.79 7.89 -12.87
C PRO A 145 -21.93 6.92 -13.22
N GLU A 146 -21.70 5.99 -14.14
CA GLU A 146 -22.54 4.79 -14.18
C GLU A 146 -22.64 4.30 -12.74
N LYS A 147 -23.85 3.99 -12.25
CA LYS A 147 -24.05 3.54 -10.87
C LYS A 147 -23.00 2.48 -10.57
N VAL A 148 -21.99 2.85 -9.77
CA VAL A 148 -20.85 1.98 -9.52
C VAL A 148 -21.39 0.82 -8.74
N PHE A 149 -21.53 -0.31 -9.42
CA PHE A 149 -22.01 -1.51 -8.77
C PHE A 149 -20.95 -1.94 -7.77
N SER A 150 -21.36 -2.07 -6.51
CA SER A 150 -20.51 -2.56 -5.44
C SER A 150 -21.16 -3.78 -4.80
N VAL A 151 -20.35 -4.79 -4.54
CA VAL A 151 -20.77 -5.95 -3.77
C VAL A 151 -21.04 -5.47 -2.34
N SER A 152 -22.26 -5.70 -1.87
CA SER A 152 -22.73 -5.22 -0.57
C SER A 152 -22.28 -6.13 0.56
N SER A 153 -22.31 -7.45 0.38
CA SER A 153 -21.84 -8.40 1.39
C SER A 153 -21.23 -9.69 0.84
N ILE A 154 -20.27 -10.25 1.59
CA ILE A 154 -19.69 -11.57 1.33
C ILE A 154 -19.76 -12.39 2.62
N ASN A 155 -20.32 -13.59 2.54
CA ASN A 155 -20.32 -14.54 3.65
C ASN A 155 -19.22 -15.57 3.45
N PHE A 156 -18.29 -15.68 4.40
CA PHE A 156 -17.28 -16.73 4.43
C PHE A 156 -17.85 -17.93 5.17
N PHE A 157 -18.29 -18.93 4.42
CA PHE A 157 -18.70 -20.19 5.02
C PHE A 157 -17.47 -20.97 5.44
N THR A 158 -17.43 -21.36 6.72
CA THR A 158 -16.36 -22.17 7.29
C THR A 158 -16.92 -23.17 8.30
N LEU A 159 -16.18 -24.24 8.56
CA LEU A 159 -16.52 -25.19 9.63
C LEU A 159 -16.55 -24.51 11.00
N ALA A 160 -17.39 -25.02 11.91
CA ALA A 160 -17.59 -24.45 13.25
C ALA A 160 -16.28 -24.28 14.05
N LYS A 161 -15.33 -25.20 13.89
CA LYS A 161 -14.01 -25.13 14.56
C LYS A 161 -13.17 -23.93 14.14
N SER A 162 -13.34 -23.43 12.92
CA SER A 162 -12.55 -22.34 12.34
C SER A 162 -13.27 -20.99 12.43
N TYR A 163 -14.56 -20.98 12.77
CA TYR A 163 -15.43 -19.80 12.78
C TYR A 163 -14.83 -18.59 13.52
N GLN A 164 -14.35 -18.77 14.77
CA GLN A 164 -13.82 -17.66 15.57
C GLN A 164 -12.57 -17.04 14.93
N ALA A 165 -11.64 -17.88 14.45
CA ALA A 165 -10.43 -17.43 13.79
C ALA A 165 -10.75 -16.69 12.48
N VAL A 166 -11.64 -17.25 11.63
CA VAL A 166 -12.06 -16.62 10.37
C VAL A 166 -12.78 -15.30 10.62
N GLN A 167 -13.65 -15.23 11.63
CA GLN A 167 -14.38 -14.02 11.99
C GLN A 167 -13.42 -12.90 12.41
N LYS A 168 -12.50 -13.19 13.34
CA LYS A 168 -11.45 -12.24 13.76
C LYS A 168 -10.58 -11.79 12.59
N GLY A 169 -10.14 -12.74 11.76
CA GLY A 169 -9.39 -12.45 10.54
C GLY A 169 -10.14 -11.51 9.61
N THR A 170 -11.43 -11.77 9.37
CA THR A 170 -12.28 -10.96 8.51
C THR A 170 -12.43 -9.53 9.02
N GLU A 171 -12.59 -9.33 10.33
CA GLU A 171 -12.68 -7.99 10.95
C GLU A 171 -11.40 -7.18 10.73
N VAL A 172 -10.24 -7.82 10.93
CA VAL A 172 -8.93 -7.20 10.63
C VAL A 172 -8.80 -6.91 9.14
N GLY A 173 -9.19 -7.85 8.28
CA GLY A 173 -9.11 -7.71 6.82
C GLY A 173 -9.96 -6.58 6.28
N LEU A 174 -11.17 -6.37 6.82
CA LEU A 174 -12.03 -5.22 6.49
C LEU A 174 -11.30 -3.90 6.76
N ILE A 175 -10.73 -3.75 7.97
CA ILE A 175 -9.98 -2.53 8.35
C ILE A 175 -8.79 -2.33 7.40
N MET A 176 -8.00 -3.39 7.17
CA MET A 176 -6.82 -3.30 6.31
C MET A 176 -7.19 -2.92 4.87
N GLY A 177 -8.19 -3.56 4.28
CA GLY A 177 -8.63 -3.26 2.92
C GLY A 177 -9.15 -1.81 2.78
N GLU A 178 -9.87 -1.32 3.78
CA GLU A 178 -10.31 0.08 3.83
C GLU A 178 -9.14 1.07 3.91
N GLN A 179 -8.11 0.76 4.71
CA GLN A 179 -6.97 1.66 4.85
C GLN A 179 -6.04 1.61 3.64
N VAL A 180 -5.87 0.46 3.00
CA VAL A 180 -5.20 0.39 1.69
C VAL A 180 -5.97 1.24 0.68
N ASN A 181 -7.29 1.14 0.63
CA ASN A 181 -8.10 1.97 -0.25
C ASN A 181 -8.05 3.47 0.11
N LEU A 182 -7.89 3.84 1.39
CA LEU A 182 -7.64 5.24 1.77
C LEU A 182 -6.35 5.77 1.13
N ALA A 183 -5.25 5.00 1.16
CA ALA A 183 -4.02 5.41 0.47
C ALA A 183 -4.23 5.53 -1.04
N ARG A 184 -5.06 4.65 -1.63
CA ARG A 184 -5.42 4.71 -3.05
C ARG A 184 -6.29 5.91 -3.39
N ASP A 185 -7.24 6.27 -2.53
CA ASP A 185 -8.06 7.47 -2.68
C ASP A 185 -7.19 8.72 -2.68
N LEU A 186 -6.28 8.83 -1.71
CA LEU A 186 -5.36 9.97 -1.63
C LEU A 186 -4.47 10.07 -2.86
N GLY A 187 -3.86 8.96 -3.29
CA GLY A 187 -3.00 8.93 -4.46
C GLY A 187 -3.73 9.18 -5.78
N ASN A 188 -5.01 8.83 -5.89
CA ASN A 188 -5.78 9.01 -7.13
C ASN A 188 -6.36 10.42 -7.31
N ILE A 189 -6.34 11.26 -6.28
CA ILE A 189 -6.73 12.66 -6.43
C ILE A 189 -5.70 13.34 -7.35
N PRO A 190 -6.12 13.98 -8.46
CA PRO A 190 -5.23 14.64 -9.40
C PRO A 190 -4.38 15.73 -8.71
N GLY A 191 -3.16 15.95 -9.21
CA GLY A 191 -2.21 16.91 -8.62
C GLY A 191 -2.76 18.35 -8.53
N GLY A 192 -3.62 18.76 -9.47
CA GLY A 192 -4.27 20.08 -9.42
C GLY A 192 -5.26 20.26 -8.26
N GLU A 193 -5.67 19.19 -7.58
CA GLU A 193 -6.50 19.24 -6.36
C GLU A 193 -5.74 18.75 -5.11
N MET A 194 -4.93 17.68 -5.23
CA MET A 194 -4.09 17.21 -4.14
C MET A 194 -2.91 18.15 -3.93
N THR A 195 -3.09 19.16 -3.09
CA THR A 195 -2.01 20.07 -2.67
C THR A 195 -1.42 19.66 -1.31
N PRO A 196 -0.26 20.19 -0.89
CA PRO A 196 0.28 19.95 0.45
C PRO A 196 -0.71 20.34 1.57
N LYS A 197 -1.52 21.38 1.33
CA LYS A 197 -2.60 21.78 2.24
C LYS A 197 -3.69 20.72 2.31
N LEU A 198 -4.19 20.22 1.18
CA LEU A 198 -5.24 19.19 1.17
C LEU A 198 -4.74 17.89 1.82
N LEU A 199 -3.49 17.47 1.53
CA LEU A 199 -2.89 16.29 2.17
C LEU A 199 -2.84 16.44 3.70
N ALA A 200 -2.45 17.62 4.20
CA ALA A 200 -2.46 17.93 5.64
C ALA A 200 -3.87 17.91 6.25
N GLU A 201 -4.89 18.37 5.52
CA GLU A 201 -6.28 18.31 5.94
C GLU A 201 -6.80 16.86 6.00
N LYS A 202 -6.46 16.03 5.01
CA LYS A 202 -6.76 14.60 5.00
C LYS A 202 -6.10 13.87 6.17
N ALA A 203 -4.86 14.20 6.51
CA ALA A 203 -4.19 13.66 7.69
C ALA A 203 -4.91 14.05 8.99
N ARG A 204 -5.33 15.32 9.14
CA ARG A 204 -6.13 15.78 10.29
C ARG A 204 -7.47 15.04 10.38
N GLN A 205 -8.15 14.84 9.26
CA GLN A 205 -9.40 14.09 9.21
C GLN A 205 -9.19 12.64 9.67
N ALA A 206 -8.16 11.98 9.16
CA ALA A 206 -7.80 10.63 9.57
C ALA A 206 -7.48 10.54 11.08
N GLY A 207 -6.74 11.53 11.62
CA GLY A 207 -6.44 11.62 13.05
C GLY A 207 -7.68 11.77 13.92
N LYS A 208 -8.62 12.64 13.51
CA LYS A 208 -9.90 12.83 14.22
C LYS A 208 -10.75 11.56 14.20
N GLN A 209 -10.83 10.88 13.05
CA GLN A 209 -11.64 9.66 12.90
C GLN A 209 -11.07 8.49 13.70
N ASN A 210 -9.74 8.34 13.72
CA ASN A 210 -9.07 7.18 14.30
C ASN A 210 -8.41 7.45 15.66
N LYS A 211 -8.58 8.66 16.20
CA LYS A 211 -8.12 9.08 17.55
C LYS A 211 -6.60 9.06 17.73
N PHE A 212 -5.86 9.57 16.76
CA PHE A 212 -4.43 9.90 16.92
C PHE A 212 -4.19 11.41 16.74
N LYS A 213 -3.11 11.92 17.34
CA LYS A 213 -2.82 13.36 17.36
C LYS A 213 -2.18 13.76 16.03
N VAL A 214 -2.57 14.92 15.51
CA VAL A 214 -2.00 15.49 14.26
C VAL A 214 -1.60 16.94 14.50
N ARG A 215 -0.35 17.28 14.18
CA ARG A 215 0.18 18.63 14.17
C ARG A 215 0.75 18.95 12.80
N ILE A 216 0.47 20.16 12.30
CA ILE A 216 0.92 20.61 10.98
C ILE A 216 1.80 21.83 11.19
N LEU A 217 3.02 21.81 10.66
CA LEU A 217 3.91 22.97 10.65
C LEU A 217 3.78 23.71 9.31
N GLY A 218 3.62 25.02 9.38
CA GLY A 218 3.70 25.90 8.22
C GLY A 218 5.12 26.41 7.97
N VAL A 219 5.23 27.34 7.02
CA VAL A 219 6.51 27.94 6.61
C VAL A 219 7.22 28.63 7.78
N ALA A 220 6.50 29.33 8.65
CA ALA A 220 7.09 30.07 9.76
C ALA A 220 7.74 29.13 10.79
N GLU A 221 7.07 28.04 11.15
CA GLU A 221 7.60 27.03 12.07
C GLU A 221 8.77 26.27 11.44
N MET A 222 8.69 25.89 10.16
CA MET A 222 9.78 25.23 9.44
C MET A 222 11.03 26.11 9.34
N LYS A 223 10.87 27.43 9.12
CA LYS A 223 11.98 28.40 9.15
C LYS A 223 12.65 28.44 10.53
N ARG A 224 11.86 28.46 11.61
CA ARG A 224 12.38 28.43 12.99
C ARG A 224 13.15 27.14 13.30
N LEU A 225 12.71 26.02 12.72
CA LEU A 225 13.38 24.72 12.82
C LEU A 225 14.55 24.56 11.84
N LYS A 226 14.85 25.57 11.00
CA LYS A 226 15.90 25.55 9.98
C LYS A 226 15.73 24.42 8.95
N MET A 227 14.50 24.05 8.61
CA MET A 227 14.17 23.05 7.58
C MET A 227 14.37 23.60 6.16
N GLY A 228 15.60 23.99 5.83
CA GLY A 228 15.91 24.65 4.56
C GLY A 228 15.85 23.73 3.34
N ALA A 229 15.86 22.41 3.53
CA ALA A 229 15.75 21.45 2.43
C ALA A 229 14.31 21.42 1.89
N ILE A 230 13.32 21.18 2.77
CA ILE A 230 11.88 21.21 2.41
C ILE A 230 11.49 22.59 1.88
N LEU A 231 11.92 23.64 2.58
CA LEU A 231 11.62 25.02 2.18
C LEU A 231 12.24 25.38 0.85
N GLY A 232 13.40 24.81 0.48
CA GLY A 232 14.08 25.02 -0.80
C GLY A 232 13.32 24.40 -1.97
N VAL A 233 12.91 23.14 -1.83
CA VAL A 233 12.15 22.41 -2.86
C VAL A 233 10.82 23.13 -3.16
N ALA A 234 10.10 23.55 -2.12
CA ALA A 234 8.77 24.14 -2.29
C ALA A 234 8.75 25.57 -2.86
N LYS A 235 9.90 26.25 -3.03
CA LYS A 235 9.93 27.67 -3.45
C LYS A 235 9.35 27.90 -4.84
N GLY A 236 9.38 26.88 -5.70
CA GLY A 236 8.88 26.98 -7.06
C GLY A 236 7.35 26.95 -7.18
N SER A 237 6.63 26.53 -6.15
CA SER A 237 5.17 26.44 -6.18
C SER A 237 4.49 27.61 -5.45
N ALA A 238 3.28 27.96 -5.90
CA ALA A 238 2.35 28.81 -5.15
C ALA A 238 1.74 28.08 -3.94
N GLU A 239 1.67 26.75 -3.98
CA GLU A 239 1.22 25.92 -2.88
C GLU A 239 2.31 25.81 -1.80
N GLN A 240 2.00 26.36 -0.63
CA GLN A 240 2.95 26.37 0.47
C GLN A 240 3.17 24.97 1.07
N PRO A 241 4.41 24.64 1.46
CA PRO A 241 4.71 23.33 2.04
C PRO A 241 4.03 23.14 3.40
N ARG A 242 3.83 21.88 3.78
CA ARG A 242 3.31 21.46 5.08
C ARG A 242 4.15 20.33 5.63
N PHE A 243 4.59 20.45 6.88
CA PHE A 243 5.19 19.32 7.58
C PHE A 243 4.16 18.69 8.52
N ILE A 244 3.70 17.49 8.17
CA ILE A 244 2.65 16.77 8.87
C ILE A 244 3.28 15.84 9.89
N ILE A 245 2.88 15.96 11.16
CA ILE A 245 3.32 15.12 12.28
C ILE A 245 2.11 14.43 12.85
N MET A 246 2.15 13.10 12.93
CA MET A 246 1.08 12.26 13.45
C MET A 246 1.63 11.40 14.58
N GLU A 247 0.91 11.30 15.70
CA GLU A 247 1.37 10.58 16.88
C GLU A 247 0.25 9.67 17.39
N TYR A 248 0.47 8.36 17.35
CA TYR A 248 -0.37 7.34 17.98
C TYR A 248 0.40 6.71 19.14
N ASN A 249 -0.16 6.78 20.34
CA ASN A 249 0.46 6.28 21.57
C ASN A 249 -0.37 5.12 22.14
N GLY A 250 -0.35 3.98 21.44
CA GLY A 250 -1.07 2.77 21.86
C GLY A 250 -0.27 1.84 22.77
N GLY A 251 1.05 2.05 22.87
CA GLY A 251 1.95 1.25 23.69
C GLY A 251 2.17 1.82 25.09
N LYS A 252 3.14 1.25 25.80
CA LYS A 252 3.59 1.78 27.11
C LYS A 252 4.27 3.14 26.91
N LYS A 253 4.13 4.06 27.87
CA LYS A 253 4.79 5.38 27.81
C LYS A 253 6.32 5.32 27.65
N SER A 254 6.96 4.26 28.16
CA SER A 254 8.40 4.02 28.05
C SER A 254 8.83 3.32 26.75
N GLN A 255 7.90 2.83 25.94
CA GLN A 255 8.20 2.16 24.67
C GLN A 255 8.67 3.21 23.66
N ARG A 256 9.91 3.07 23.17
CA ARG A 256 10.41 3.89 22.07
C ARG A 256 9.53 3.70 20.82
N PRO A 257 9.17 4.79 20.12
CA PRO A 257 8.24 4.67 19.01
C PRO A 257 8.91 4.12 17.74
N LEU A 258 8.11 3.55 16.85
CA LEU A 258 8.47 3.51 15.43
C LEU A 258 8.23 4.87 14.82
N VAL A 259 9.13 5.33 13.97
CA VAL A 259 8.90 6.53 13.16
C VAL A 259 8.79 6.12 11.70
N PHE A 260 7.64 6.40 11.08
CA PHE A 260 7.40 6.20 9.67
C PHE A 260 7.47 7.55 8.95
N VAL A 261 8.33 7.67 7.94
CA VAL A 261 8.54 8.91 7.18
C VAL A 261 8.10 8.70 5.73
N GLY A 262 7.07 9.41 5.28
CA GLY A 262 6.51 9.21 3.94
C GLY A 262 6.78 10.39 3.02
N LYS A 263 7.36 10.16 1.83
CA LYS A 263 7.53 11.21 0.80
C LYS A 263 6.17 11.82 0.44
N GLY A 264 6.05 13.14 0.52
CA GLY A 264 4.80 13.89 0.31
C GLY A 264 4.86 14.88 -0.86
N VAL A 265 5.49 14.53 -1.97
CA VAL A 265 5.51 15.41 -3.16
C VAL A 265 4.16 15.26 -3.88
N THR A 266 3.27 16.23 -3.72
CA THR A 266 1.89 16.10 -4.20
C THR A 266 1.74 16.24 -5.71
N PHE A 267 2.70 16.90 -6.34
CA PHE A 267 2.95 16.83 -7.77
C PHE A 267 4.43 17.11 -8.04
N ASP A 268 5.01 16.36 -8.98
CA ASP A 268 6.42 16.48 -9.35
C ASP A 268 6.60 16.74 -10.84
N THR A 269 6.92 17.98 -11.20
CA THR A 269 7.32 18.30 -12.57
C THR A 269 8.80 18.02 -12.83
N GLY A 270 9.59 17.78 -11.77
CA GLY A 270 11.05 17.82 -11.75
C GLY A 270 11.67 19.20 -11.53
N GLY A 271 10.86 20.23 -11.26
CA GLY A 271 11.35 21.60 -11.16
C GLY A 271 11.96 22.08 -12.48
N LEU A 272 13.16 22.66 -12.43
CA LEU A 272 13.88 23.13 -13.62
C LEU A 272 14.48 21.98 -14.45
N ASN A 273 14.81 20.85 -13.82
CA ASN A 273 15.08 19.59 -14.51
C ASN A 273 13.76 18.93 -14.94
N LEU A 274 13.03 19.60 -15.83
CA LEU A 274 11.66 19.26 -16.19
C LEU A 274 11.55 17.83 -16.77
N LYS A 275 10.61 17.05 -16.23
CA LYS A 275 10.31 15.71 -16.73
C LYS A 275 9.75 15.75 -18.16
N PRO A 276 10.06 14.75 -19.01
CA PRO A 276 9.35 14.55 -20.27
C PRO A 276 7.85 14.31 -20.03
N GLY A 277 6.98 14.83 -20.90
CA GLY A 277 5.52 14.82 -20.68
C GLY A 277 4.91 13.44 -20.38
N LYS A 278 5.39 12.36 -21.02
CA LYS A 278 4.90 10.99 -20.75
C LYS A 278 5.16 10.54 -19.31
N ASN A 279 6.24 11.01 -18.70
CA ASN A 279 6.63 10.66 -17.34
C ASN A 279 5.94 11.55 -16.28
N MET A 280 5.28 12.63 -16.69
CA MET A 280 4.68 13.61 -15.78
C MET A 280 3.24 13.25 -15.37
N ASN A 281 2.47 12.55 -16.20
CA ASN A 281 1.04 12.27 -15.96
C ASN A 281 0.77 11.54 -14.63
N ASP A 282 1.66 10.61 -14.26
CA ASP A 282 1.53 9.80 -13.05
C ASP A 282 2.15 10.47 -11.81
N MET A 283 2.70 11.69 -11.91
CA MET A 283 3.44 12.35 -10.81
C MET A 283 2.56 12.92 -9.70
N HIS A 284 1.23 12.84 -9.83
CA HIS A 284 0.31 12.99 -8.70
C HIS A 284 0.45 11.84 -7.68
N LEU A 285 1.02 10.70 -8.09
CA LEU A 285 1.30 9.54 -7.24
C LEU A 285 2.58 9.71 -6.41
N ASP A 286 3.31 10.81 -6.56
CA ASP A 286 4.62 11.01 -5.95
C ASP A 286 4.57 11.35 -4.43
N MET A 287 3.35 11.33 -3.89
CA MET A 287 3.02 11.47 -2.47
C MET A 287 2.57 10.14 -1.83
N LEU A 288 2.66 9.02 -2.56
CA LEU A 288 2.16 7.72 -2.08
C LEU A 288 2.87 7.22 -0.83
N GLY A 289 4.13 7.62 -0.60
CA GLY A 289 4.81 7.37 0.67
C GLY A 289 4.07 8.02 1.84
N GLY A 290 3.72 9.31 1.71
CA GLY A 290 2.91 10.04 2.69
C GLY A 290 1.51 9.45 2.86
N ALA A 291 0.85 9.07 1.75
CA ALA A 291 -0.45 8.41 1.79
C ALA A 291 -0.40 7.07 2.55
N ALA A 292 0.65 6.27 2.32
CA ALA A 292 0.87 5.01 3.01
C ALA A 292 1.06 5.20 4.51
N VAL A 293 1.82 6.22 4.94
CA VAL A 293 2.01 6.53 6.37
C VAL A 293 0.70 6.97 7.04
N ILE A 294 -0.08 7.85 6.40
CA ILE A 294 -1.39 8.30 6.94
C ILE A 294 -2.35 7.11 7.10
N ALA A 295 -2.43 6.25 6.09
CA ALA A 295 -3.29 5.08 6.11
C ALA A 295 -2.80 4.00 7.10
N ALA A 296 -1.48 3.79 7.22
CA ALA A 296 -0.91 2.85 8.17
C ALA A 296 -1.20 3.26 9.61
N LEU A 297 -0.99 4.54 9.99
CA LEU A 297 -1.36 5.01 11.33
C LEU A 297 -2.85 4.86 11.60
N SER A 298 -3.70 5.11 10.59
CA SER A 298 -5.14 4.91 10.69
C SER A 298 -5.50 3.44 10.97
N ALA A 299 -4.85 2.50 10.28
CA ALA A 299 -5.03 1.06 10.49
C ALA A 299 -4.55 0.64 11.89
N ILE A 300 -3.34 1.05 12.28
CA ILE A 300 -2.73 0.76 13.58
C ILE A 300 -3.64 1.23 14.72
N ALA A 301 -4.19 2.44 14.61
CA ALA A 301 -5.08 3.00 15.60
C ALA A 301 -6.46 2.31 15.63
N LYS A 302 -7.05 2.00 14.46
CA LYS A 302 -8.32 1.25 14.38
C LYS A 302 -8.20 -0.16 14.97
N LEU A 303 -7.08 -0.83 14.70
CA LEU A 303 -6.75 -2.14 15.25
C LEU A 303 -6.32 -2.09 16.71
N LYS A 304 -6.11 -0.88 17.26
CA LYS A 304 -5.65 -0.62 18.62
C LYS A 304 -4.37 -1.39 18.94
N LEU A 305 -3.42 -1.42 18.01
CA LEU A 305 -2.17 -2.13 18.24
C LEU A 305 -1.43 -1.52 19.45
N PRO A 306 -0.78 -2.34 20.29
CA PRO A 306 -0.07 -1.89 21.49
C PRO A 306 1.31 -1.27 21.17
N ALA A 307 1.33 -0.32 20.24
CA ALA A 307 2.53 0.31 19.70
C ALA A 307 2.48 1.84 19.78
N ASN A 308 3.61 2.46 20.10
CA ASN A 308 3.83 3.89 19.87
C ASN A 308 4.38 4.08 18.46
N VAL A 309 3.67 4.88 17.65
CA VAL A 309 4.01 5.12 16.25
C VAL A 309 3.88 6.59 15.93
N VAL A 310 4.92 7.15 15.32
CA VAL A 310 4.97 8.52 14.82
C VAL A 310 5.02 8.48 13.30
N GLY A 311 4.15 9.24 12.64
CA GLY A 311 4.19 9.46 11.19
C GLY A 311 4.67 10.86 10.86
N LEU A 312 5.63 10.99 9.95
CA LEU A 312 6.15 12.26 9.44
C LEU A 312 5.95 12.32 7.93
N VAL A 313 5.34 13.38 7.42
CA VAL A 313 5.15 13.59 5.98
C VAL A 313 5.58 15.02 5.63
N PRO A 314 6.78 15.22 5.04
CA PRO A 314 7.15 16.48 4.44
C PRO A 314 6.38 16.64 3.12
N ALA A 315 5.35 17.49 3.12
CA ALA A 315 4.50 17.71 1.95
C ALA A 315 4.89 18.98 1.20
N VAL A 316 5.14 18.84 -0.10
CA VAL A 316 5.54 19.91 -1.02
C VAL A 316 4.91 19.69 -2.40
N GLU A 317 4.98 20.70 -3.26
CA GLU A 317 4.74 20.56 -4.70
C GLU A 317 6.02 21.05 -5.42
N ASN A 318 6.56 20.25 -6.33
CA ASN A 318 7.81 20.57 -7.05
C ASN A 318 7.48 21.13 -8.44
N MET A 319 7.72 22.43 -8.65
CA MET A 319 7.28 23.19 -9.82
C MET A 319 8.41 24.06 -10.40
N PRO A 320 8.44 24.32 -11.73
CA PRO A 320 9.37 25.27 -12.33
C PRO A 320 8.84 26.70 -12.11
N GLY A 321 9.05 27.23 -10.92
CA GLY A 321 8.68 28.60 -10.56
C GLY A 321 9.84 29.58 -10.71
N ASN A 322 9.53 30.87 -10.84
CA ASN A 322 10.53 31.95 -10.87
C ASN A 322 11.40 32.03 -9.59
N ALA A 323 10.88 31.53 -8.47
CA ALA A 323 11.57 31.40 -7.19
C ALA A 323 12.08 29.98 -6.92
N GLY A 324 11.93 29.06 -7.88
CA GLY A 324 12.39 27.68 -7.77
C GLY A 324 13.90 27.60 -7.52
N TYR A 325 14.29 26.62 -6.73
CA TYR A 325 15.68 26.22 -6.57
C TYR A 325 16.24 25.65 -7.89
N ARG A 326 17.56 25.77 -8.07
CA ARG A 326 18.25 25.51 -9.34
C ARG A 326 19.34 24.46 -9.18
N PRO A 327 19.70 23.74 -10.26
CA PRO A 327 20.99 23.08 -10.34
C PRO A 327 22.12 24.06 -10.00
N GLY A 328 23.02 23.64 -9.11
CA GLY A 328 24.10 24.45 -8.54
C GLY A 328 23.76 25.18 -7.24
N ASP A 329 22.49 25.25 -6.82
CA ASP A 329 22.14 25.86 -5.53
C ASP A 329 22.63 25.00 -4.35
N LEU A 330 22.96 25.67 -3.23
CA LEU A 330 23.29 25.05 -1.96
C LEU A 330 22.15 25.27 -0.95
N LEU A 331 21.51 24.20 -0.50
CA LEU A 331 20.48 24.25 0.53
C LEU A 331 21.07 23.83 1.89
N ARG A 332 20.81 24.58 2.95
CA ARG A 332 21.15 24.16 4.31
C ARG A 332 19.97 23.43 4.94
N SER A 333 20.14 22.14 5.23
CA SER A 333 19.12 21.30 5.88
C SER A 333 19.01 21.55 7.38
N MET A 334 17.99 20.97 8.01
CA MET A 334 17.73 20.99 9.45
C MET A 334 18.91 20.42 10.26
N SER A 335 19.65 19.46 9.71
CA SER A 335 20.83 18.88 10.39
C SER A 335 22.01 19.85 10.44
N GLY A 336 21.93 20.96 9.69
CA GLY A 336 23.02 21.90 9.49
C GLY A 336 23.86 21.57 8.25
N LYS A 337 23.77 20.35 7.70
CA LYS A 337 24.48 19.95 6.48
C LYS A 337 24.02 20.75 5.27
N THR A 338 24.95 21.09 4.38
CA THR A 338 24.67 21.70 3.07
C THR A 338 24.47 20.64 2.00
N ILE A 339 23.45 20.84 1.18
CA ILE A 339 23.07 19.96 0.07
C ILE A 339 23.30 20.74 -1.22
N GLU A 340 24.20 20.24 -2.07
CA GLU A 340 24.32 20.67 -3.46
C GLU A 340 23.20 20.07 -4.29
N ILE A 341 22.46 20.94 -4.95
CA ILE A 341 21.39 20.53 -5.84
C ILE A 341 21.98 20.36 -7.23
N GLN A 342 22.20 19.12 -7.66
CA GLN A 342 22.63 18.81 -9.02
C GLN A 342 21.41 18.62 -9.94
N ASN A 343 20.33 18.07 -9.39
CA ASN A 343 19.12 17.77 -10.14
C ASN A 343 17.86 18.08 -9.30
N THR A 344 17.02 19.00 -9.76
CA THR A 344 15.77 19.38 -9.07
C THR A 344 14.65 18.34 -9.20
N ASP A 345 14.87 17.28 -9.99
CA ASP A 345 14.02 16.07 -10.09
C ASP A 345 14.41 14.98 -9.06
N ALA A 346 15.43 15.27 -8.25
CA ALA A 346 15.81 14.47 -7.09
C ALA A 346 15.35 15.18 -5.79
N GLU A 347 14.15 15.73 -5.79
CA GLU A 347 13.54 16.52 -4.72
C GLU A 347 13.10 15.67 -3.53
N GLY A 348 12.61 14.45 -3.78
CA GLY A 348 12.04 13.58 -2.76
C GLY A 348 13.01 13.27 -1.64
N ARG A 349 14.27 13.01 -1.97
CA ARG A 349 15.30 12.76 -0.95
C ARG A 349 15.66 14.02 -0.17
N VAL A 350 15.62 15.19 -0.83
CA VAL A 350 15.91 16.49 -0.21
C VAL A 350 14.86 16.84 0.84
N ILE A 351 13.57 16.62 0.57
CA ILE A 351 12.53 16.88 1.57
C ILE A 351 12.54 15.86 2.72
N LEU A 352 12.95 14.62 2.44
CA LEU A 352 13.08 13.57 3.45
C LEU A 352 14.25 13.84 4.40
N ALA A 353 15.33 14.50 3.96
CA ALA A 353 16.48 14.85 4.80
C ALA A 353 16.08 15.60 6.09
N ASP A 354 15.23 16.63 5.96
CA ASP A 354 14.73 17.38 7.11
C ASP A 354 13.79 16.53 7.99
N ALA A 355 13.00 15.64 7.38
CA ALA A 355 12.08 14.76 8.10
C ALA A 355 12.81 13.68 8.92
N LEU A 356 13.86 13.07 8.33
CA LEU A 356 14.74 12.11 8.99
C LEU A 356 15.49 12.76 10.14
N THR A 357 16.02 13.97 9.94
CA THR A 357 16.63 14.75 11.03
C THR A 357 15.62 15.05 12.14
N TYR A 358 14.39 15.40 11.78
CA TYR A 358 13.32 15.66 12.75
C TYR A 358 12.94 14.42 13.56
N ALA A 359 13.04 13.21 12.98
CA ALA A 359 12.72 11.95 13.62
C ALA A 359 13.52 11.67 14.90
N GLU A 360 14.78 12.15 14.98
CA GLU A 360 15.65 11.96 16.15
C GLU A 360 15.04 12.47 17.46
N ARG A 361 14.18 13.50 17.38
CA ARG A 361 13.51 14.11 18.54
C ARG A 361 12.61 13.14 19.29
N PHE A 362 12.22 12.03 18.67
CA PHE A 362 11.37 11.01 19.27
C PHE A 362 12.14 9.86 19.91
N ASN A 363 13.48 9.85 19.84
CA ASN A 363 14.32 8.73 20.28
C ASN A 363 13.77 7.37 19.78
N PRO A 364 13.69 7.18 18.45
CA PRO A 364 12.98 6.05 17.86
C PRO A 364 13.65 4.70 18.14
N GLU A 365 12.83 3.65 18.16
CA GLU A 365 13.31 2.26 18.07
C GLU A 365 13.81 1.97 16.66
N VAL A 366 13.02 2.33 15.64
CA VAL A 366 13.34 2.21 14.21
C VAL A 366 12.73 3.39 13.45
N VAL A 367 13.46 3.90 12.48
CA VAL A 367 12.95 4.83 11.45
C VAL A 367 12.79 4.07 10.14
N LEU A 368 11.58 4.02 9.59
CA LEU A 368 11.34 3.53 8.23
C LEU A 368 10.88 4.70 7.38
N ASP A 369 11.64 5.02 6.33
CA ASP A 369 11.12 5.93 5.31
C ASP A 369 10.64 5.16 4.07
N ILE A 370 9.58 5.71 3.46
CA ILE A 370 8.87 5.11 2.34
C ILE A 370 8.61 6.19 1.28
N ALA A 371 9.08 5.94 0.06
CA ALA A 371 9.05 6.96 -0.98
C ALA A 371 8.98 6.37 -2.38
N THR A 372 8.23 7.00 -3.27
CA THR A 372 8.37 6.86 -4.72
C THR A 372 9.64 7.60 -5.13
N LEU A 373 10.82 7.01 -4.90
CA LEU A 373 12.05 7.78 -4.90
C LEU A 373 12.77 7.77 -6.24
N THR A 374 12.91 6.60 -6.87
CA THR A 374 13.76 6.48 -8.06
C THR A 374 13.17 5.63 -9.17
N GLY A 375 13.25 6.14 -10.41
CA GLY A 375 13.03 5.32 -11.61
C GLY A 375 14.04 4.17 -11.72
N ALA A 376 15.26 4.35 -11.17
CA ALA A 376 16.29 3.31 -11.14
C ALA A 376 15.84 2.06 -10.37
N CYS A 377 15.08 2.20 -9.27
CA CYS A 377 14.52 1.06 -8.56
C CYS A 377 13.51 0.28 -9.42
N MET A 378 12.74 0.98 -10.26
CA MET A 378 11.83 0.33 -11.22
C MET A 378 12.59 -0.45 -12.29
N VAL A 379 13.72 0.08 -12.77
CA VAL A 379 14.58 -0.63 -13.72
C VAL A 379 15.18 -1.90 -13.09
N ALA A 380 15.59 -1.82 -11.82
CA ALA A 380 16.22 -2.94 -11.11
C ALA A 380 15.24 -4.05 -10.70
N LEU A 381 14.07 -3.70 -10.16
CA LEU A 381 13.14 -4.63 -9.50
C LEU A 381 11.78 -4.76 -10.20
N GLY A 382 11.55 -4.00 -11.27
CA GLY A 382 10.28 -3.96 -11.98
C GLY A 382 9.16 -3.33 -11.14
N LEU A 383 7.93 -3.79 -11.39
CA LEU A 383 6.71 -3.19 -10.83
C LEU A 383 6.10 -4.00 -9.66
N GLN A 384 6.77 -5.05 -9.20
CA GLN A 384 6.20 -6.02 -8.25
C GLN A 384 6.69 -5.82 -6.82
N ALA A 385 7.93 -5.36 -6.65
CA ALA A 385 8.61 -5.28 -5.37
C ALA A 385 9.20 -3.89 -5.14
N SER A 386 9.27 -3.50 -3.88
CA SER A 386 9.93 -2.27 -3.44
C SER A 386 11.42 -2.53 -3.22
N GLY A 387 12.27 -1.54 -3.48
CA GLY A 387 13.67 -1.59 -3.08
C GLY A 387 13.80 -1.41 -1.57
N LEU A 388 14.57 -2.27 -0.91
CA LEU A 388 14.90 -2.17 0.51
C LEU A 388 16.38 -1.84 0.67
N MET A 389 16.69 -0.76 1.38
CA MET A 389 18.08 -0.38 1.69
C MET A 389 18.23 -0.13 3.19
N THR A 390 19.17 -0.82 3.82
CA THR A 390 19.53 -0.65 5.24
C THR A 390 20.95 -1.18 5.46
N THR A 391 21.64 -0.66 6.48
CA THR A 391 22.93 -1.19 6.92
C THR A 391 22.79 -2.29 7.98
N SER A 392 21.55 -2.57 8.43
CA SER A 392 21.27 -3.58 9.45
C SER A 392 20.76 -4.87 8.83
N SER A 393 21.55 -5.94 8.93
CA SER A 393 21.19 -7.28 8.46
C SER A 393 19.95 -7.84 9.18
N SER A 394 19.78 -7.54 10.47
CA SER A 394 18.61 -7.98 11.24
C SER A 394 17.33 -7.27 10.81
N LEU A 395 17.37 -5.94 10.61
CA LEU A 395 16.22 -5.19 10.11
C LEU A 395 15.89 -5.58 8.67
N GLN A 396 16.89 -5.86 7.84
CA GLN A 396 16.69 -6.34 6.47
C GLN A 396 15.89 -7.66 6.47
N ALA A 397 16.33 -8.65 7.25
CA ALA A 397 15.66 -9.94 7.35
C ALA A 397 14.23 -9.80 7.90
N GLU A 398 14.03 -8.94 8.91
CA GLU A 398 12.71 -8.64 9.48
C GLU A 398 11.76 -8.06 8.40
N LEU A 399 12.21 -7.05 7.65
CA LEU A 399 11.41 -6.40 6.62
C LEU A 399 11.12 -7.31 5.42
N MET A 400 12.07 -8.16 5.01
CA MET A 400 11.82 -9.18 3.99
C MET A 400 10.72 -10.15 4.43
N ALA A 401 10.78 -10.65 5.67
CA ALA A 401 9.75 -11.54 6.21
C ALA A 401 8.39 -10.83 6.37
N VAL A 402 8.38 -9.53 6.68
CA VAL A 402 7.16 -8.72 6.68
C VAL A 402 6.60 -8.58 5.26
N GLY A 403 7.45 -8.28 4.27
CA GLY A 403 7.05 -8.16 2.87
C GLY A 403 6.38 -9.42 2.34
N GLU A 404 6.96 -10.59 2.60
CA GLU A 404 6.37 -11.89 2.26
C GLU A 404 5.01 -12.11 2.92
N SER A 405 4.91 -11.83 4.23
CA SER A 405 3.66 -12.07 4.97
C SER A 405 2.55 -11.08 4.62
N SER A 406 2.87 -9.83 4.33
CA SER A 406 1.92 -8.74 4.02
C SER A 406 1.51 -8.71 2.54
N GLY A 407 2.33 -9.28 1.65
CA GLY A 407 2.14 -9.22 0.21
C GLY A 407 2.52 -7.86 -0.42
N ASP A 408 3.19 -7.00 0.34
CA ASP A 408 3.92 -5.82 -0.13
C ASP A 408 5.40 -6.20 -0.22
N TYR A 409 5.80 -6.87 -1.30
CA TYR A 409 7.14 -7.44 -1.44
C TYR A 409 8.24 -6.38 -1.40
N VAL A 410 9.36 -6.75 -0.80
CA VAL A 410 10.58 -5.92 -0.74
C VAL A 410 11.79 -6.77 -1.11
N TRP A 411 12.79 -6.16 -1.75
CA TRP A 411 14.03 -6.83 -2.10
C TRP A 411 15.24 -5.96 -1.77
N PRO A 412 16.28 -6.49 -1.10
CA PRO A 412 17.41 -5.69 -0.67
C PRO A 412 18.30 -5.23 -1.85
N LEU A 413 18.73 -3.97 -1.80
CA LEU A 413 19.82 -3.40 -2.60
C LEU A 413 21.01 -3.08 -1.68
N PRO A 414 22.26 -3.17 -2.18
CA PRO A 414 23.44 -3.04 -1.33
C PRO A 414 23.63 -1.61 -0.80
N MET A 415 24.25 -1.52 0.39
CA MET A 415 24.59 -0.28 1.09
C MET A 415 26.05 -0.30 1.59
N TRP A 416 26.97 -0.75 0.73
CA TRP A 416 28.41 -0.77 1.05
C TRP A 416 28.99 0.65 1.11
N GLU A 417 30.04 0.83 1.91
CA GLU A 417 30.63 2.15 2.23
C GLU A 417 31.14 2.88 0.97
N GLU A 418 31.59 2.15 -0.04
CA GLU A 418 32.09 2.69 -1.31
C GLU A 418 31.04 3.52 -2.05
N TYR A 419 29.75 3.29 -1.82
CA TYR A 419 28.68 4.10 -2.41
C TYR A 419 28.48 5.45 -1.70
N GLU A 420 29.10 5.70 -0.54
CA GLU A 420 29.01 7.01 0.11
C GLU A 420 29.69 8.11 -0.71
N ASP A 421 30.77 7.77 -1.42
CA ASP A 421 31.46 8.72 -2.29
C ASP A 421 30.60 9.21 -3.45
N GLU A 422 29.58 8.45 -3.87
CA GLU A 422 28.62 8.83 -4.92
C GLU A 422 27.81 10.07 -4.57
N VAL A 423 27.58 10.33 -3.28
CA VAL A 423 26.74 11.44 -2.81
C VAL A 423 27.53 12.52 -2.10
N LYS A 424 28.85 12.39 -1.99
CA LYS A 424 29.72 13.41 -1.39
C LYS A 424 29.74 14.67 -2.26
N GLY A 425 29.48 15.83 -1.66
CA GLY A 425 29.51 17.12 -2.36
C GLY A 425 30.92 17.57 -2.75
N THR A 426 30.99 18.53 -3.68
CA THR A 426 32.20 19.28 -4.06
C THR A 426 32.32 20.61 -3.28
N PHE A 427 31.22 21.34 -3.16
CA PHE A 427 31.10 22.67 -2.54
C PHE A 427 30.31 22.65 -1.21
N GLY A 428 29.47 21.65 -1.01
CA GLY A 428 28.70 21.37 0.18
C GLY A 428 29.02 19.97 0.73
N ASP A 429 28.33 19.60 1.80
CA ASP A 429 28.61 18.34 2.49
C ASP A 429 28.14 17.12 1.67
N VAL A 430 27.00 17.26 0.98
CA VAL A 430 26.34 16.18 0.24
C VAL A 430 25.77 16.75 -1.06
N GLN A 431 25.76 15.99 -2.16
CA GLN A 431 25.03 16.31 -3.38
C GLN A 431 23.78 15.44 -3.53
N ASN A 432 22.70 16.01 -4.05
CA ASN A 432 21.41 15.32 -4.11
C ASN A 432 21.25 14.35 -5.29
N ASP A 433 22.22 14.26 -6.20
CA ASP A 433 22.26 13.23 -7.23
C ASP A 433 23.56 12.43 -7.14
N GLY A 434 23.59 11.23 -7.73
CA GLY A 434 24.81 10.43 -7.77
C GLY A 434 25.83 11.00 -8.75
N LYS A 435 27.12 11.01 -8.40
CA LYS A 435 28.20 11.45 -9.31
C LYS A 435 28.19 10.72 -10.64
N ASN A 436 27.84 9.42 -10.61
CA ASN A 436 27.77 8.57 -11.79
C ASN A 436 26.32 8.40 -12.34
N SER A 437 25.42 9.36 -12.07
CA SER A 437 24.05 9.35 -12.61
C SER A 437 24.03 9.13 -14.13
N PRO A 438 23.19 8.22 -14.68
CA PRO A 438 22.06 7.56 -14.02
C PRO A 438 22.38 6.20 -13.36
N TYR A 439 23.64 5.76 -13.33
CA TYR A 439 23.99 4.43 -12.82
C TYR A 439 23.86 4.36 -11.30
N GLY A 440 23.26 3.29 -10.77
CA GLY A 440 23.11 3.09 -9.32
C GLY A 440 22.18 4.07 -8.62
N GLY A 441 21.29 4.78 -9.35
CA GLY A 441 20.47 5.87 -8.80
C GLY A 441 19.63 5.54 -7.56
N ALA A 442 19.15 4.29 -7.44
CA ALA A 442 18.43 3.82 -6.24
C ALA A 442 19.33 3.79 -4.99
N ILE A 443 20.55 3.26 -5.14
CA ILE A 443 21.55 3.19 -4.08
C ILE A 443 22.02 4.60 -3.72
N ALA A 444 22.30 5.45 -4.71
CA ALA A 444 22.67 6.85 -4.47
C ALA A 444 21.57 7.60 -3.71
N GLY A 445 20.29 7.37 -4.04
CA GLY A 445 19.15 7.91 -3.29
C GLY A 445 19.15 7.50 -1.82
N ALA A 446 19.34 6.21 -1.53
CA ALA A 446 19.43 5.72 -0.16
C ALA A 446 20.68 6.21 0.58
N MET A 447 21.83 6.29 -0.10
CA MET A 447 23.06 6.82 0.49
C MET A 447 22.94 8.30 0.86
N PHE A 448 22.25 9.08 0.04
CA PHE A 448 21.89 10.45 0.39
C PHE A 448 21.05 10.48 1.68
N LEU A 449 19.99 9.68 1.77
CA LEU A 449 19.11 9.64 2.94
C LEU A 449 19.85 9.24 4.21
N LYS A 450 20.74 8.24 4.14
CA LYS A 450 21.58 7.78 5.25
C LYS A 450 22.35 8.92 5.94
N GLN A 451 22.70 9.97 5.21
CA GLN A 451 23.41 11.14 5.77
C GLN A 451 22.60 11.94 6.80
N PHE A 452 21.29 11.69 6.95
CA PHE A 452 20.35 12.46 7.77
C PHE A 452 19.62 11.63 8.85
N VAL A 453 19.96 10.35 9.00
CA VAL A 453 19.29 9.38 9.88
C VAL A 453 19.83 9.39 11.33
N GLY A 454 20.98 10.01 11.55
CA GLY A 454 21.62 10.06 12.86
C GLY A 454 22.05 8.69 13.37
N LYS A 455 21.71 8.39 14.62
CA LYS A 455 22.05 7.12 15.30
C LYS A 455 20.91 6.10 15.30
N ALA A 456 19.78 6.40 14.68
CA ALA A 456 18.62 5.52 14.68
C ALA A 456 18.87 4.28 13.82
N LEU A 457 18.28 3.15 14.22
CA LEU A 457 18.15 2.00 13.33
C LEU A 457 17.18 2.37 12.20
N TRP A 458 17.58 2.14 10.95
CA TRP A 458 16.87 2.70 9.80
C TRP A 458 16.83 1.79 8.58
N ALA A 459 15.74 1.90 7.82
CA ALA A 459 15.66 1.39 6.47
C ALA A 459 14.86 2.32 5.57
N HIS A 460 15.25 2.35 4.29
CA HIS A 460 14.54 3.00 3.20
C HIS A 460 13.78 1.98 2.35
N LEU A 461 12.54 2.32 2.01
CA LEU A 461 11.68 1.58 1.09
C LEU A 461 11.40 2.44 -0.16
N ASP A 462 12.04 2.10 -1.28
CA ASP A 462 11.73 2.71 -2.58
C ASP A 462 10.55 1.98 -3.22
N ILE A 463 9.39 2.62 -3.21
CA ILE A 463 8.11 2.08 -3.70
C ILE A 463 7.73 2.57 -5.09
N ALA A 464 8.66 3.18 -5.85
CA ALA A 464 8.38 3.68 -7.20
C ALA A 464 7.82 2.60 -8.14
N GLY A 465 8.38 1.38 -8.08
CA GLY A 465 7.92 0.24 -8.88
C GLY A 465 6.45 -0.14 -8.64
N PRO A 466 6.09 -0.54 -7.41
CA PRO A 466 4.74 -1.01 -7.08
C PRO A 466 3.71 0.10 -6.85
N MET A 467 4.01 1.37 -7.14
CA MET A 467 3.15 2.51 -6.80
C MET A 467 1.77 2.49 -7.48
N LYS A 468 1.67 1.84 -8.64
CA LYS A 468 0.46 1.77 -9.47
C LYS A 468 0.00 0.32 -9.66
N THR A 469 -1.31 0.11 -9.69
CA THR A 469 -1.89 -1.19 -10.08
C THR A 469 -1.64 -1.47 -11.56
N PHE A 470 -1.44 -2.73 -11.92
CA PHE A 470 -1.32 -3.18 -13.32
C PHE A 470 -2.22 -4.40 -13.58
N ASP A 471 -2.32 -4.77 -14.86
CA ASP A 471 -3.21 -5.82 -15.32
C ASP A 471 -2.90 -7.19 -14.69
N GLY A 472 -3.94 -8.00 -14.47
CA GLY A 472 -3.81 -9.29 -13.79
C GLY A 472 -3.81 -9.24 -12.27
N GLN A 473 -3.81 -8.04 -11.66
CA GLN A 473 -3.99 -7.89 -10.21
C GLN A 473 -5.45 -7.90 -9.75
N PHE A 474 -6.40 -7.76 -10.68
CA PHE A 474 -7.85 -7.65 -10.42
C PHE A 474 -8.22 -6.49 -9.47
N LEU A 475 -7.57 -5.34 -9.65
CA LEU A 475 -7.81 -4.11 -8.89
C LEU A 475 -8.15 -2.97 -9.85
N ALA A 476 -8.92 -1.97 -9.37
CA ALA A 476 -9.15 -0.73 -10.12
C ALA A 476 -7.82 -0.01 -10.43
N LYS A 477 -7.73 0.57 -11.63
CA LYS A 477 -6.56 1.32 -12.10
C LYS A 477 -6.25 2.52 -11.19
N GLY A 478 -4.97 2.84 -11.03
CA GLY A 478 -4.48 3.98 -10.25
C GLY A 478 -3.49 3.54 -9.18
N ALA A 479 -3.41 4.30 -8.09
CA ALA A 479 -2.62 3.97 -6.92
C ALA A 479 -2.88 2.53 -6.43
N SER A 480 -1.81 1.84 -6.04
CA SER A 480 -1.87 0.47 -5.49
C SER A 480 -2.17 0.43 -3.99
N GLY A 481 -1.80 1.49 -3.27
CA GLY A 481 -1.81 1.52 -1.80
C GLY A 481 -0.65 0.74 -1.16
N VAL A 482 0.41 0.47 -1.92
CA VAL A 482 1.62 -0.21 -1.45
C VAL A 482 2.20 0.45 -0.20
N GLY A 483 2.72 -0.37 0.71
CA GLY A 483 3.40 0.07 1.93
C GLY A 483 2.50 0.09 3.15
N VAL A 484 1.19 0.30 2.99
CA VAL A 484 0.23 0.31 4.12
C VAL A 484 0.29 -1.02 4.88
N ARG A 485 0.27 -2.15 4.17
CA ARG A 485 0.21 -3.47 4.80
C ARG A 485 1.54 -3.83 5.43
N LEU A 486 2.64 -3.49 4.76
CA LEU A 486 3.99 -3.66 5.29
C LEU A 486 4.18 -2.89 6.60
N LEU A 487 3.86 -1.59 6.64
CA LEU A 487 4.06 -0.75 7.83
C LEU A 487 3.22 -1.24 9.03
N VAL A 488 1.97 -1.63 8.80
CA VAL A 488 1.09 -2.17 9.85
C VAL A 488 1.61 -3.51 10.36
N GLU A 489 2.00 -4.41 9.47
CA GLU A 489 2.49 -5.73 9.85
C GLU A 489 3.87 -5.66 10.54
N PHE A 490 4.71 -4.71 10.15
CA PHE A 490 5.96 -4.40 10.86
C PHE A 490 5.68 -3.92 12.29
N ALA A 491 4.77 -2.97 12.48
CA ALA A 491 4.38 -2.50 13.81
C ALA A 491 3.80 -3.64 14.68
N ARG A 492 2.98 -4.50 14.08
CA ARG A 492 2.42 -5.70 14.73
C ARG A 492 3.54 -6.64 15.17
N LYS A 493 4.42 -7.10 14.27
CA LYS A 493 5.51 -8.03 14.63
C LYS A 493 6.46 -7.46 15.68
N LYS A 494 6.67 -6.14 15.70
CA LYS A 494 7.59 -5.50 16.64
C LYS A 494 7.04 -5.45 18.08
N PHE A 495 5.74 -5.24 18.26
CA PHE A 495 5.16 -4.93 19.59
C PHE A 495 3.94 -5.73 20.00
N ASP A 496 3.30 -6.43 19.08
CA ASP A 496 2.14 -7.30 19.30
C ASP A 496 2.63 -8.76 19.29
N LYS A 497 3.33 -9.15 20.39
CA LYS A 497 3.87 -10.49 20.60
C LYS A 497 2.86 -11.43 21.24
#